data_AF-T1BS59-F1
#
_entry.id   AF-T1BS59-F1
#
_cell.length_a   1.000
_cell.length_b   1.000
_cell.length_c   1.000
_cell.angle_alpha   90.00
_cell.angle_beta   90.00
_cell.angle_gamma   90.00
#
_symmetry.space_group_name_H-M   'P 1'
#
loop_
_entity.id
_entity.type
_entity.pdbx_description
1 polymer ?
#
loop_
_entity_poly.entity_id
_entity_poly.type
_entity_poly.pdbx_seq_one_letter_code
_entity_poly.pdbx_strand_id
1 'polypeptide(L)'
;LTGQSPGWGQYFTGYGVNEVNEARLLMNLTIANEQRKETLWQIQNAIYRKAKAEIPDLDVLFMQPLSPTPVSASRAPVEVLVKGPSMKQVYHYGQEVLQIAHTQAVGLHNPYLDTVYGVPQLEVDVDKARAAAMGLTVQNIVGQVYYAI
;
A
#
# COMPACT_ATOMS: atom_id res chain seq x y z
N LEU A 1 4.51 -34.48 8.02
CA LEU A 1 4.33 -33.01 8.18
C LEU A 1 4.62 -32.36 6.83
N THR A 2 3.62 -32.35 5.95
CA THR A 2 3.74 -31.72 4.62
C THR A 2 3.51 -30.23 4.81
N GLY A 3 4.59 -29.45 4.75
CA GLY A 3 4.50 -27.99 4.73
C GLY A 3 3.81 -27.54 3.47
N GLN A 4 2.50 -27.28 3.54
CA GLN A 4 1.81 -26.54 2.51
C GLN A 4 2.39 -25.12 2.50
N SER A 5 2.95 -24.71 1.37
CA SER A 5 3.27 -23.31 1.14
C SER A 5 1.98 -22.51 1.34
N PRO A 6 1.95 -21.47 2.19
CA PRO A 6 0.75 -20.68 2.41
C PRO A 6 0.25 -20.16 1.06
N GLY A 7 -1.05 -20.38 0.79
CA GLY A 7 -1.67 -20.02 -0.47
C GLY A 7 -1.42 -18.55 -0.81
N TRP A 8 -1.09 -18.29 -2.07
CA TRP A 8 -0.71 -16.98 -2.64
C TRP A 8 -1.75 -15.85 -2.48
N GLY A 9 -2.87 -16.09 -1.78
CA GLY A 9 -3.87 -15.09 -1.37
C GLY A 9 -3.88 -14.75 0.12
N GLN A 10 -2.97 -15.30 0.93
CA GLN A 10 -2.83 -14.96 2.36
C GLN A 10 -1.65 -14.02 2.66
N TYR A 11 -0.81 -13.74 1.67
CA TYR A 11 0.08 -12.60 1.72
C TYR A 11 -0.69 -11.43 1.15
N PHE A 12 -0.76 -10.33 1.90
CA PHE A 12 -1.22 -9.02 1.46
C PHE A 12 -0.74 -8.78 0.03
N THR A 13 -1.63 -9.01 -0.95
CA THR A 13 -1.31 -8.78 -2.34
C THR A 13 -1.48 -7.29 -2.54
N GLY A 14 -0.37 -6.57 -2.66
CA GLY A 14 -0.32 -5.14 -2.98
C GLY A 14 -1.06 -4.80 -4.29
N TYR A 15 -2.38 -4.76 -4.22
CA TYR A 15 -3.28 -4.17 -5.21
C TYR A 15 -3.71 -2.75 -4.78
N GLY A 16 -2.83 -2.07 -4.04
CA GLY A 16 -2.94 -0.67 -3.70
C GLY A 16 -1.80 -0.30 -2.76
N VAL A 17 -1.19 0.85 -2.99
CA VAL A 17 -0.38 1.47 -1.94
C VAL A 17 -1.39 2.11 -1.00
N ASN A 18 -1.52 1.59 0.22
CA ASN A 18 -2.38 2.19 1.26
C ASN A 18 -3.81 2.52 0.79
N GLU A 19 -4.62 1.51 0.48
CA GLU A 19 -5.96 1.60 -0.16
C GLU A 19 -6.94 2.62 0.47
N VAL A 20 -6.71 3.05 1.72
CA VAL A 20 -7.54 4.05 2.43
C VAL A 20 -7.13 5.51 2.10
N ASN A 21 -5.91 5.74 1.62
CA ASN A 21 -5.33 7.06 1.30
C ASN A 21 -4.71 7.07 -0.12
N GLU A 22 -5.41 6.48 -1.09
CA GLU A 22 -4.94 6.36 -2.47
C GLU A 22 -5.78 7.21 -3.44
N ALA A 23 -5.12 7.85 -4.41
CA ALA A 23 -5.76 8.46 -5.57
C ALA A 23 -5.21 7.87 -6.87
N ARG A 24 -6.11 7.46 -7.78
CA ARG A 24 -5.74 6.93 -9.10
C ARG A 24 -6.24 7.85 -10.20
N LEU A 25 -5.35 8.20 -11.12
CA LEU A 25 -5.65 9.08 -12.25
C LEU A 25 -5.23 8.41 -13.55
N LEU A 26 -6.12 8.42 -14.54
CA LEU A 26 -5.82 8.05 -15.90
C LEU A 26 -5.69 9.31 -16.75
N MET A 27 -4.58 9.45 -17.47
CA MET A 27 -4.32 10.61 -18.32
C MET A 27 -4.00 10.16 -19.74
N ASN A 28 -4.69 10.75 -20.72
CA ASN A 28 -4.35 10.61 -22.13
C ASN A 28 -3.41 11.74 -22.52
N LEU A 29 -2.27 11.39 -23.12
CA LEU A 29 -1.28 12.35 -23.61
C LEU A 29 -1.42 12.54 -25.12
N THR A 30 -1.05 13.73 -25.60
CA THR A 30 -0.93 14.02 -27.02
C THR A 30 0.18 13.19 -27.67
N ILE A 31 0.09 13.00 -29.00
CA ILE A 31 1.01 12.15 -29.76
C ILE A 31 2.41 12.79 -29.80
N ALA A 32 3.41 12.05 -29.32
CA ALA A 32 4.81 12.50 -29.33
C ALA A 32 5.32 12.68 -30.77
N ASN A 33 6.12 13.72 -31.00
CA ASN A 33 6.71 14.07 -32.31
C ASN A 33 5.71 14.49 -33.41
N GLU A 34 4.41 14.47 -33.13
CA GLU A 34 3.37 15.04 -33.99
C GLU A 34 2.73 16.28 -33.35
N GLN A 35 2.32 16.14 -32.09
CA GLN A 35 1.54 17.14 -31.37
C GLN A 35 2.28 17.76 -30.18
N ARG A 36 3.41 17.16 -29.77
CA ARG A 36 4.27 17.65 -28.69
C ARG A 36 5.74 17.28 -28.93
N LYS A 37 6.65 18.07 -28.35
CA LYS A 37 8.12 17.88 -28.47
C LYS A 37 8.73 17.15 -27.28
N GLU A 38 8.06 17.22 -26.13
CA GLU A 38 8.49 16.60 -24.89
C GLU A 38 8.43 15.07 -25.04
N THR A 39 9.31 14.36 -24.36
CA THR A 39 9.25 12.90 -24.22
C THR A 39 8.34 12.50 -23.06
N LEU A 40 7.88 11.24 -23.04
CA LEU A 40 7.10 10.73 -21.90
C LEU A 40 7.86 10.89 -20.57
N TRP A 41 9.16 10.59 -20.56
CA TRP A 41 10.01 10.73 -19.38
C TRP A 41 10.12 12.18 -18.89
N GLN A 42 10.20 13.15 -19.81
CA GLN A 42 10.23 14.57 -19.45
C GLN A 42 8.91 15.00 -18.79
N ILE A 43 7.78 14.55 -19.34
CA ILE A 43 6.44 14.82 -18.76
C ILE A 43 6.32 14.19 -17.38
N GLN A 44 6.66 12.91 -17.24
CA GLN A 44 6.64 12.20 -15.96
C GLN A 44 7.50 12.91 -14.92
N ASN A 45 8.75 13.26 -15.25
CA ASN A 45 9.64 13.96 -14.34
C ASN A 45 9.11 15.36 -13.96
N ALA A 46 8.48 16.08 -14.88
CA ALA A 46 7.84 17.36 -14.58
C ALA A 46 6.67 17.20 -13.60
N ILE A 47 5.79 16.23 -13.82
CA ILE A 47 4.67 15.91 -12.93
C ILE A 47 5.20 15.50 -11.56
N TYR A 48 6.17 14.59 -11.50
CA TYR A 48 6.75 14.10 -10.26
C TYR A 48 7.31 15.23 -9.41
N ARG A 49 8.15 16.10 -10.00
CA ARG A 49 8.74 17.25 -9.28
C ARG A 49 7.67 18.23 -8.79
N LYS A 50 6.67 18.53 -9.61
CA LYS A 50 5.58 19.45 -9.24
C LYS A 50 4.73 18.86 -8.11
N ALA A 51 4.32 17.60 -8.24
CA ALA A 51 3.51 16.92 -7.24
C ALA A 51 4.22 16.82 -5.89
N LYS A 52 5.51 16.42 -5.88
CA LYS A 52 6.32 16.38 -4.66
C LYS A 52 6.58 17.76 -4.04
N ALA A 53 6.56 18.84 -4.84
CA ALA A 53 6.72 20.20 -4.33
C ALA A 53 5.42 20.82 -3.80
N GLU A 54 4.27 20.49 -4.40
CA GLU A 54 2.97 21.11 -4.10
C GLU A 54 2.10 20.29 -3.15
N ILE A 55 2.38 18.99 -2.97
CA ILE A 55 1.59 18.09 -2.11
C ILE A 55 2.52 17.62 -0.96
N PRO A 56 2.49 18.29 0.21
CA PRO A 56 3.43 18.04 1.30
C PRO A 56 3.43 16.59 1.81
N ASP A 57 2.26 15.94 1.83
CA ASP A 57 2.06 14.60 2.38
C ASP A 57 2.05 13.50 1.30
N LEU A 58 2.52 13.80 0.08
CA LEU A 58 2.62 12.81 -0.98
C LEU A 58 3.77 11.85 -0.71
N ASP A 59 3.46 10.72 -0.08
CA ASP A 59 4.45 9.68 0.25
C ASP A 59 4.94 8.96 -1.02
N VAL A 60 4.01 8.35 -1.76
CA VAL A 60 4.33 7.52 -2.92
C VAL A 60 3.62 8.02 -4.18
N LEU A 61 4.36 8.12 -5.29
CA LEU A 61 3.81 8.45 -6.60
C LEU A 61 4.34 7.48 -7.64
N PHE A 62 3.45 6.65 -8.18
CA PHE A 62 3.73 5.78 -9.31
C PHE A 62 3.12 6.33 -10.58
N MET A 63 3.91 6.38 -11.63
CA MET A 63 3.45 6.68 -12.98
C MET A 63 3.93 5.56 -13.89
N GLN A 64 2.98 4.82 -14.44
CA GLN A 64 3.26 3.77 -15.41
C GLN A 64 2.57 4.13 -16.74
N PRO A 65 3.27 4.05 -17.88
CA PRO A 65 2.59 4.03 -19.16
C PRO A 65 1.72 2.77 -19.21
N LEU A 66 0.44 2.93 -19.53
CA LEU A 66 -0.42 1.78 -19.82
C LEU A 66 0.00 1.21 -21.19
N SER A 67 0.65 0.06 -21.15
CA SER A 67 0.88 -0.74 -22.34
C SER A 67 -0.47 -1.30 -22.83
N PRO A 68 -0.68 -1.47 -24.14
CA PRO A 68 -1.89 -2.09 -24.70
C PRO A 68 -2.08 -3.57 -24.29
N THR A 69 -1.09 -4.19 -23.65
CA THR A 69 -1.14 -5.56 -23.15
C THR A 69 -1.51 -5.58 -21.65
N PRO A 70 -2.56 -6.32 -21.24
CA PRO A 70 -3.17 -6.23 -19.89
C PRO A 70 -2.38 -6.93 -18.77
N VAL A 71 -1.05 -7.06 -18.89
CA VAL A 71 -0.20 -7.59 -17.81
C VAL A 71 0.39 -6.42 -17.01
N SER A 72 -0.47 -5.52 -16.54
CA SER A 72 -0.12 -4.43 -15.62
C SER A 72 -0.66 -4.81 -14.24
N ALA A 73 0.07 -5.68 -13.54
CA ALA A 73 0.00 -5.62 -12.09
C ALA A 73 0.70 -4.31 -11.71
N SER A 74 0.03 -3.43 -10.96
CA SER A 74 0.61 -2.18 -10.44
C SER A 74 1.61 -2.46 -9.31
N ARG A 75 2.51 -3.42 -9.53
CA ARG A 75 3.50 -3.88 -8.58
C ARG A 75 4.86 -3.26 -8.91
N ALA A 76 5.61 -2.94 -7.86
CA ALA A 76 6.98 -2.49 -8.03
C ALA A 76 7.79 -3.58 -8.78
N PRO A 77 8.74 -3.19 -9.65
CA PRO A 77 9.53 -4.16 -10.42
C PRO A 77 10.45 -5.02 -9.54
N VAL A 78 10.72 -4.60 -8.30
CA VAL A 78 11.49 -5.32 -7.30
C VAL A 78 10.78 -5.16 -5.95
N GLU A 79 10.64 -6.26 -5.21
CA GLU A 79 10.03 -6.31 -3.88
C GLU A 79 11.01 -6.95 -2.89
N VAL A 80 11.07 -6.43 -1.67
CA VAL A 80 11.83 -7.01 -0.56
C VAL A 80 10.86 -7.42 0.53
N LEU A 81 10.86 -8.70 0.87
CA LEU A 81 9.93 -9.27 1.84
C LEU A 81 10.61 -9.48 3.20
N VAL A 82 10.23 -8.66 4.17
CA VAL A 82 10.66 -8.79 5.57
C VAL A 82 9.69 -9.72 6.30
N LYS A 83 10.19 -10.81 6.90
CA LYS A 83 9.37 -11.80 7.61
C LYS A 83 9.81 -11.95 9.06
N GLY A 84 8.84 -12.16 9.94
CA GLY A 84 9.10 -12.42 11.36
C GLY A 84 7.80 -12.69 12.12
N PRO A 85 7.90 -13.19 13.36
CA PRO A 85 6.75 -13.55 14.18
C PRO A 85 6.03 -12.34 14.82
N SER A 86 6.65 -11.15 14.81
CA SER A 86 6.13 -9.94 15.44
C SER A 86 5.98 -8.82 14.41
N MET A 87 4.77 -8.32 14.22
CA MET A 87 4.51 -7.23 13.26
C MET A 87 5.28 -5.95 13.62
N LYS A 88 5.44 -5.66 14.91
CA LYS A 88 6.23 -4.52 15.39
C LYS A 88 7.69 -4.62 14.93
N GLN A 89 8.30 -5.81 15.06
CA GLN A 89 9.69 -6.03 14.62
C GLN A 89 9.80 -6.02 13.10
N VAL A 90 8.86 -6.67 12.40
CA VAL A 90 8.81 -6.69 10.94
C VAL A 90 8.74 -5.27 10.38
N TYR A 91 7.85 -4.43 10.93
CA TYR A 91 7.71 -3.05 10.49
C TYR A 91 8.98 -2.23 10.76
N HIS A 92 9.59 -2.38 11.94
CA HIS A 92 10.85 -1.72 12.29
C HIS A 92 11.96 -2.08 11.29
N TYR A 93 12.16 -3.38 11.00
CA TYR A 93 13.16 -3.81 10.02
C TYR A 93 12.80 -3.37 8.59
N GLY A 94 11.51 -3.33 8.25
CA GLY A 94 11.05 -2.72 7.00
C GLY A 94 11.50 -1.27 6.86
N GLN A 95 11.37 -0.46 7.92
CA GLN A 95 11.84 0.92 7.94
C GLN A 95 13.37 1.03 7.78
N GLU A 96 14.14 0.12 8.39
CA GLU A 96 15.60 0.08 8.20
C GLU A 96 15.98 -0.27 6.75
N VAL A 97 15.30 -1.25 6.15
CA VAL A 97 15.49 -1.60 4.73
C VAL A 97 15.12 -0.42 3.82
N LEU A 98 14.02 0.27 4.10
CA LEU A 98 13.62 1.47 3.37
C LEU A 98 14.68 2.57 3.50
N GLN A 99 15.25 2.76 4.68
CA GLN A 99 16.33 3.74 4.90
C GLN A 99 17.59 3.39 4.08
N ILE A 100 17.96 2.11 4.00
CA ILE A 100 19.06 1.63 3.14
C ILE A 100 18.73 1.91 1.67
N ALA A 101 17.50 1.61 1.24
CA ALA A 101 17.02 1.89 -0.11
C ALA A 101 17.15 3.37 -0.48
N HIS A 102 16.84 4.30 0.44
CA HIS A 102 17.00 5.73 0.21
C HIS A 102 18.45 6.22 0.21
N THR A 103 19.34 5.60 0.97
CA THR A 103 20.68 6.14 1.25
C THR A 103 21.81 5.45 0.48
N GLN A 104 21.65 4.18 0.10
CA GLN A 104 22.74 3.36 -0.45
C GLN A 104 22.41 2.79 -1.84
N ALA A 105 21.13 2.68 -2.22
CA ALA A 105 20.74 2.11 -3.50
C ALA A 105 20.74 3.16 -4.62
N VAL A 106 21.92 3.41 -5.20
CA VAL A 106 22.08 4.33 -6.34
C VAL A 106 21.22 3.87 -7.52
N GLY A 107 20.37 4.76 -8.03
CA GLY A 107 19.48 4.48 -9.17
C GLY A 107 18.13 3.87 -8.79
N LEU A 108 17.89 3.58 -7.51
CA LEU A 108 16.56 3.20 -7.04
C LEU A 108 15.66 4.43 -6.97
N HIS A 109 14.45 4.30 -7.51
CA HIS A 109 13.44 5.36 -7.52
C HIS A 109 12.21 4.91 -6.73
N ASN A 110 11.71 5.79 -5.86
CA ASN A 110 10.48 5.66 -5.10
C ASN A 110 10.35 4.35 -4.29
N PRO A 111 11.33 3.98 -3.43
CA PRO A 111 11.12 2.90 -2.49
C PRO A 111 10.06 3.32 -1.45
N TYR A 112 9.26 2.36 -0.97
CA TYR A 112 8.17 2.58 -0.04
C TYR A 112 7.89 1.32 0.77
N LEU A 113 7.14 1.46 1.88
CA LEU A 113 6.56 0.32 2.60
C LEU A 113 5.17 0.04 2.07
N ASP A 114 4.89 -1.23 1.78
CA ASP A 114 3.56 -1.69 1.36
C ASP A 114 2.55 -1.78 2.51
N THR A 115 3.03 -1.66 3.75
CA THR A 115 2.23 -1.80 4.97
C THR A 115 2.48 -0.61 5.88
N VAL A 116 1.45 -0.16 6.59
CA VAL A 116 1.54 0.84 7.67
C VAL A 116 1.19 0.17 8.99
N TYR A 117 2.03 0.37 10.01
CA TYR A 117 1.80 -0.16 11.36
C TYR A 117 1.36 0.94 12.31
N GLY A 118 0.50 0.59 13.27
CA GLY A 118 0.04 1.53 14.30
C GLY A 118 -1.04 2.50 13.85
N VAL A 119 -1.78 2.18 12.77
CA VAL A 119 -3.02 2.89 12.46
C VAL A 119 -3.98 2.77 13.66
N PRO A 120 -4.73 3.83 14.01
CA PRO A 120 -5.71 3.75 15.09
C PRO A 120 -6.69 2.59 14.85
N GLN A 121 -6.88 1.77 15.88
CA GLN A 121 -7.84 0.66 15.86
C GLN A 121 -8.82 0.84 17.01
N LEU A 122 -10.10 0.64 16.72
CA LEU A 122 -11.10 0.47 17.76
C LEU A 122 -11.10 -1.00 18.17
N GLU A 123 -10.54 -1.28 19.35
CA GLU A 123 -10.63 -2.61 19.95
C GLU A 123 -11.87 -2.71 20.83
N VAL A 124 -12.72 -3.70 20.56
CA VAL A 124 -13.89 -4.01 21.38
C VAL A 124 -13.64 -5.34 22.08
N ASP A 125 -13.26 -5.25 23.35
CA ASP A 125 -13.15 -6.42 24.22
C ASP A 125 -14.52 -6.73 24.86
N VAL A 126 -15.04 -7.91 24.58
CA VAL A 126 -16.37 -8.34 25.02
C VAL A 126 -16.25 -9.22 26.25
N ASP A 127 -16.74 -8.74 27.39
CA ASP A 127 -16.97 -9.58 28.56
C ASP A 127 -18.08 -10.60 28.26
N LYS A 128 -17.65 -11.83 27.98
CA LYS A 128 -18.54 -12.93 27.60
C LYS A 128 -19.49 -13.33 28.73
N ALA A 129 -19.05 -13.28 29.98
CA ALA A 129 -19.86 -13.67 31.13
C ALA A 129 -20.99 -12.65 31.34
N ARG A 130 -20.66 -11.36 31.26
CA ARG A 130 -21.64 -10.28 31.37
C ARG A 130 -22.60 -10.26 30.18
N ALA A 131 -22.12 -10.47 28.97
CA ALA A 131 -22.95 -10.57 27.78
C ALA A 131 -23.99 -11.70 27.93
N ALA A 132 -23.55 -12.89 28.36
CA ALA A 132 -24.44 -14.03 28.59
C ALA A 132 -25.48 -13.75 29.68
N ALA A 133 -25.09 -13.10 30.78
CA ALA A 133 -26.03 -12.71 31.85
C ALA A 133 -27.14 -11.75 31.36
N MET A 134 -26.88 -11.00 30.28
CA MET A 134 -27.84 -10.10 29.63
C MET A 134 -28.58 -10.75 28.45
N GLY A 135 -28.39 -12.04 28.21
CA GLY A 135 -29.00 -12.75 27.07
C GLY A 135 -28.39 -12.37 25.71
N LEU A 136 -27.20 -11.75 25.70
CA LEU A 136 -26.50 -11.32 24.49
C LEU A 136 -25.41 -12.29 24.11
N THR A 137 -25.19 -12.44 22.80
CA THR A 137 -24.04 -13.16 22.24
C THR A 137 -22.98 -12.17 21.75
N VAL A 138 -21.73 -12.63 21.64
CA VAL A 138 -20.64 -11.85 21.02
C VAL A 138 -21.04 -11.39 19.61
N GLN A 139 -21.74 -12.23 18.86
CA GLN A 139 -22.22 -11.89 17.51
C GLN A 139 -23.24 -10.75 17.53
N ASN A 140 -24.15 -10.70 18.51
CA ASN A 140 -25.09 -9.58 18.63
C ASN A 140 -24.35 -8.27 18.90
N ILE A 141 -23.33 -8.30 19.76
CA ILE A 141 -22.54 -7.12 20.12
C ILE A 141 -21.71 -6.64 18.93
N VAL A 142 -21.00 -7.55 18.24
CA VAL A 142 -20.22 -7.23 17.03
C VAL A 142 -21.11 -6.65 15.94
N GLY A 143 -22.29 -7.24 15.72
CA GLY A 143 -23.26 -6.71 14.76
C GLY A 143 -23.69 -5.28 15.08
N GLN A 144 -23.98 -4.97 16.34
CA GLN A 144 -24.36 -3.62 16.77
C GLN A 144 -23.20 -2.62 16.64
N VAL A 145 -21.98 -3.01 17.03
CA VAL A 145 -20.78 -2.17 16.86
C VAL A 145 -20.55 -1.85 15.39
N TYR A 146 -20.68 -2.84 14.51
CA TYR A 146 -20.49 -2.65 13.07
C TYR A 146 -21.45 -1.63 12.46
N TYR A 147 -22.70 -1.56 12.94
CA TYR A 147 -23.68 -0.58 12.43
C TYR A 147 -23.63 0.78 13.14
N ALA A 148 -22.89 0.90 14.24
CA ALA A 148 -22.78 2.14 15.01
C ALA A 148 -21.57 3.00 14.60
N ILE A 149 -20.67 2.45 13.78
CA ILE A 149 -19.48 3.10 13.20
C ILE A 149 -19.61 3.21 11.68
#